data_AF-A0A845W5J7-F1
#
_entry.id   AF-A0A845W5J7-F1
#
_cell.length_a   1.000
_cell.length_b   1.000
_cell.length_c   1.000
_cell.angle_alpha   90.00
_cell.angle_beta   90.00
_cell.angle_gamma   90.00
#
_symmetry.space_group_name_H-M   'P 1'
#
loop_
_entity.id
_entity.type
_entity.pdbx_description
1 polymer ?
#
loop_
_entity_poly.entity_id
_entity_poly.type
_entity_poly.pdbx_seq_one_letter_code
_entity_poly.pdbx_strand_id
1 'polypeptide(L)'
;MSASGYYQVRYYLLFSIPPGEFVDSNLTGTFYMVADNPLGPFSAPRALWADSVKRLYSGKLVQGPDQIWYFMSWRNFALDGSFLGDISEPLPITVDEEGNLIVLEPAMVH
;
A
#
# COMPACT_ATOMS: atom_id res chain seq x y z
N MET A 1 -22.98 -29.64 -3.81
CA MET A 1 -23.56 -28.30 -4.01
C MET A 1 -22.40 -27.32 -4.10
N SER A 2 -22.05 -26.86 -5.30
CA SER A 2 -21.01 -25.85 -5.47
C SER A 2 -21.60 -24.48 -5.13
N ALA A 3 -21.10 -23.83 -4.08
CA ALA A 3 -21.34 -22.42 -3.90
C ALA A 3 -20.69 -21.70 -5.08
N SER A 4 -21.49 -21.20 -6.01
CA SER A 4 -21.03 -20.19 -6.96
C SER A 4 -20.78 -18.92 -6.16
N GLY A 5 -19.60 -18.81 -5.57
CA GLY A 5 -19.17 -17.59 -4.90
C GLY A 5 -19.05 -16.51 -5.95
N TYR A 6 -20.00 -15.57 -5.96
CA TYR A 6 -19.87 -14.36 -6.76
C TYR A 6 -18.64 -13.61 -6.25
N TYR A 7 -17.61 -13.50 -7.08
CA TYR A 7 -16.49 -12.61 -6.79
C TYR A 7 -17.04 -11.18 -6.75
N GLN A 8 -17.03 -10.56 -5.57
CA GLN A 8 -17.36 -9.15 -5.44
C GLN A 8 -16.18 -8.34 -6.02
N VAL A 9 -16.43 -7.61 -7.10
CA VAL A 9 -15.45 -6.69 -7.66
C VAL A 9 -15.29 -5.52 -6.69
N ARG A 10 -14.04 -5.21 -6.31
CA ARG A 10 -13.68 -4.07 -5.48
C ARG A 10 -12.66 -3.19 -6.19
N TYR A 11 -12.74 -1.90 -5.93
CA TYR A 11 -11.86 -0.87 -6.45
C TYR A 11 -11.05 -0.27 -5.31
N TYR A 12 -9.76 -0.10 -5.53
CA TYR A 12 -8.83 0.52 -4.58
C TYR A 12 -8.32 1.83 -5.16
N LEU A 13 -8.58 2.94 -4.46
CA LEU A 13 -8.00 4.24 -4.78
C LEU A 13 -6.74 4.42 -3.92
N LEU A 14 -5.56 4.43 -4.55
CA LEU A 14 -4.29 4.66 -3.87
C LEU A 14 -3.85 6.11 -4.00
N PHE A 15 -3.32 6.67 -2.92
CA PHE A 15 -2.78 8.02 -2.87
C PHE A 15 -1.68 8.13 -1.83
N SER A 16 -0.91 9.22 -1.88
CA SER A 16 0.17 9.47 -0.93
C SER A 16 -0.12 10.70 -0.09
N ILE A 17 0.19 10.61 1.21
CA ILE A 17 0.02 11.73 2.15
C ILE A 17 1.43 12.25 2.47
N PRO A 18 1.80 13.46 2.01
CA PRO A 18 3.08 14.07 2.35
C PRO A 18 3.13 14.40 3.86
N PRO A 19 4.35 14.48 4.44
CA PRO A 19 4.50 14.74 5.86
C PRO A 19 3.96 16.12 6.23
N GLY A 20 3.19 16.21 7.33
CA GLY A 20 2.77 17.48 7.93
C GLY A 20 1.62 18.22 7.25
N GLU A 21 1.01 17.69 6.18
CA GLU A 21 -0.07 18.40 5.45
C GLU A 21 -1.50 18.03 5.89
N PHE A 22 -1.74 16.90 6.57
CA PHE A 22 -3.12 16.40 6.73
C PHE A 22 -3.51 15.86 8.11
N VAL A 23 -2.57 15.70 9.04
CA VAL A 23 -2.80 15.27 10.42
C VAL A 23 -1.67 15.80 11.30
N ASP A 24 -1.90 16.06 12.59
CA ASP A 24 -0.86 16.30 13.61
C ASP A 24 0.10 15.08 13.80
N SER A 25 0.05 14.12 12.89
CA SER A 25 0.91 12.95 12.86
C SER A 25 2.08 13.20 11.91
N ASN A 26 3.28 12.81 12.32
CA ASN A 26 4.45 12.76 11.45
C ASN A 26 4.42 11.58 10.45
N LEU A 27 3.32 10.83 10.37
CA LEU A 27 3.20 9.69 9.45
C LEU A 27 3.04 10.19 8.02
N THR A 28 3.83 9.61 7.13
CA THR A 28 3.74 9.82 5.68
C THR A 28 3.85 8.47 4.98
N GLY A 29 3.32 8.39 3.76
CA GLY A 29 3.43 7.18 2.97
C GLY A 29 2.27 7.01 1.99
N THR A 30 1.88 5.76 1.75
CA THR A 30 0.83 5.37 0.81
C THR A 30 -0.40 4.87 1.55
N PHE A 31 -1.54 5.42 1.18
CA PHE A 31 -2.85 5.13 1.74
C PHE A 31 -3.78 4.64 0.64
N TYR A 32 -4.87 4.01 1.05
CA TYR A 32 -5.92 3.58 0.13
C TYR A 32 -7.32 3.73 0.72
N MET A 33 -8.30 3.78 -0.18
CA MET A 33 -9.73 3.67 0.11
C MET A 33 -10.33 2.59 -0.78
N VAL A 34 -11.44 1.97 -0.35
CA VAL A 34 -12.10 0.86 -1.05
C VAL A 34 -13.52 1.24 -1.45
N ALA A 35 -13.97 0.77 -2.61
CA ALA A 35 -15.35 0.94 -3.10
C ALA A 35 -15.80 -0.26 -3.94
N ASP A 36 -17.12 -0.48 -4.04
CA ASP A 36 -17.71 -1.48 -4.95
C ASP A 36 -17.94 -0.92 -6.37
N ASN A 37 -17.77 0.39 -6.56
CA ASN A 37 -17.88 1.10 -7.83
C ASN A 37 -16.63 2.00 -8.00
N PRO A 38 -16.07 2.13 -9.22
CA PRO A 38 -14.85 2.92 -9.43
C PRO A 38 -15.01 4.41 -9.10
N LEU A 39 -16.24 4.92 -9.04
CA LEU A 39 -16.57 6.30 -8.70
C LEU A 39 -17.06 6.46 -7.24
N GLY A 40 -16.99 5.39 -6.44
CA GLY A 40 -17.39 5.40 -5.04
C GLY A 40 -18.86 5.00 -4.78
N PRO A 41 -19.34 5.12 -3.54
CA PRO A 41 -18.69 5.80 -2.42
C PRO A 41 -17.44 5.06 -1.92
N PHE A 42 -16.41 5.81 -1.54
CA PHE A 42 -15.17 5.27 -0.98
C PHE A 42 -15.24 5.17 0.55
N SER A 43 -14.62 4.13 1.11
CA SER A 43 -14.44 3.95 2.56
C SER A 43 -13.59 5.05 3.20
N ALA A 44 -13.53 5.09 4.53
CA ALA A 44 -12.48 5.85 5.22
C ALA A 44 -11.08 5.39 4.76
N PRO A 45 -10.08 6.30 4.71
CA PRO A 45 -8.73 5.97 4.25
C PRO A 45 -7.99 5.10 5.25
N ARG A 46 -7.12 4.22 4.74
CA ARG A 46 -6.28 3.32 5.52
C ARG A 46 -4.85 3.36 5.02
N ALA A 47 -3.89 3.21 5.93
CA ALA A 47 -2.49 3.10 5.55
C ALA A 47 -2.24 1.76 4.86
N LEU A 48 -1.66 1.78 3.67
CA LEU A 48 -0.99 0.61 3.09
C LEU A 48 0.44 0.52 3.64
N TRP A 49 1.11 1.68 3.67
CA TRP A 49 2.40 1.85 4.29
C TRP A 49 2.51 3.28 4.80
N ALA A 50 2.76 3.45 6.09
CA ALA A 50 3.00 4.75 6.67
C ALA A 50 3.98 4.64 7.84
N ASP A 51 5.02 5.46 7.83
CA ASP A 51 5.99 5.53 8.91
C ASP A 51 6.46 6.97 9.14
N SER A 52 7.01 7.24 10.33
CA SER A 52 7.49 8.57 10.72
C SER A 52 8.91 8.87 10.21
N VAL A 53 9.66 7.83 9.83
CA VAL A 53 11.02 7.92 9.26
C VAL A 53 10.96 8.32 7.79
N LYS A 54 9.77 8.23 7.17
CA LYS A 54 9.49 8.54 5.77
C LYS A 54 10.23 7.59 4.84
N ARG A 55 10.32 6.29 5.19
CA ARG A 55 11.14 5.33 4.41
C ARG A 55 10.66 5.17 2.97
N LEU A 56 9.36 4.94 2.80
CA LEU A 56 8.72 4.68 1.51
C LEU A 56 7.65 5.72 1.18
N TYR A 57 7.66 6.25 -0.04
CA TYR A 57 6.71 7.26 -0.52
C TYR A 57 6.32 7.07 -1.99
N SER A 58 5.17 7.61 -2.41
CA SER A 58 4.67 7.52 -3.80
C SER A 58 4.42 6.10 -4.30
N GLY A 59 3.97 5.22 -3.40
CA GLY A 59 3.78 3.81 -3.68
C GLY A 59 2.76 3.52 -4.78
N LYS A 60 2.96 2.40 -5.47
CA LYS A 60 2.09 1.87 -6.53
C LYS A 60 1.94 0.37 -6.39
N LEU A 61 0.78 -0.13 -6.80
CA LEU A 61 0.58 -1.56 -7.04
C LEU A 61 0.82 -1.86 -8.50
N VAL A 62 1.69 -2.82 -8.77
CA VAL A 62 2.03 -3.29 -10.11
C VAL A 62 1.90 -4.80 -10.13
N GLN A 63 1.31 -5.35 -11.20
CA GLN A 63 1.29 -6.79 -11.39
C GLN A 63 2.59 -7.20 -12.08
N GLY A 64 3.31 -8.13 -11.44
CA GLY A 64 4.53 -8.71 -11.97
C GLY A 64 4.27 -9.69 -13.13
N PRO A 65 5.33 -10.12 -13.83
CA PRO A 65 5.22 -11.09 -14.93
C PRO A 65 4.80 -12.50 -14.46
N ASP A 66 4.86 -12.77 -13.16
CA ASP A 66 4.37 -13.98 -12.50
C ASP A 66 2.90 -13.87 -12.08
N GLN A 67 2.21 -12.80 -12.50
CA GLN A 67 0.82 -12.48 -12.19
C GLN A 67 0.55 -12.15 -10.71
N ILE A 68 1.60 -11.97 -9.90
CA ILE A 68 1.48 -11.55 -8.50
C ILE A 68 1.47 -10.02 -8.42
N TRP A 69 0.70 -9.47 -7.47
CA TRP A 69 0.70 -8.04 -7.20
C TRP A 69 1.82 -7.65 -6.24
N TYR A 70 2.52 -6.57 -6.58
CA TYR A 70 3.61 -6.02 -5.80
C TYR A 70 3.36 -4.57 -5.46
N PHE A 71 3.73 -4.18 -4.24
CA PHE A 71 3.93 -2.81 -3.84
C PHE A 71 5.36 -2.38 -4.16
N MET A 72 5.48 -1.33 -4.94
CA MET A 72 6.75 -0.67 -5.25
C MET A 72 6.64 0.80 -4.90
N SER A 73 7.71 1.36 -4.34
CA SER A 73 7.68 2.71 -3.77
C SER A 73 9.03 3.39 -3.89
N TRP A 74 9.05 4.72 -3.88
CA TRP A 74 10.29 5.48 -3.77
C TRP A 74 10.84 5.33 -2.36
N ARG A 75 12.08 4.84 -2.25
CA ARG A 75 12.86 4.84 -1.01
C ARG A 75 13.45 6.24 -0.78
N ASN A 76 12.88 6.94 0.18
CA ASN A 76 13.27 8.31 0.49
C ASN A 76 14.43 8.31 1.50
N PHE A 77 14.23 7.75 2.70
CA PHE A 77 15.24 7.72 3.76
C PHE A 77 15.47 6.32 4.33
N ALA A 78 16.72 6.02 4.70
CA ALA A 78 17.06 4.86 5.52
C ALA A 78 16.76 5.13 7.00
N LEU A 79 16.90 4.09 7.84
CA LEU A 79 16.65 4.20 9.29
C LEU A 79 17.61 5.16 10.01
N ASP A 80 18.81 5.36 9.48
CA ASP A 80 19.78 6.32 10.00
C ASP A 80 19.55 7.76 9.51
N GLY A 81 18.49 7.99 8.72
CA GLY A 81 18.14 9.29 8.15
C GLY A 81 18.91 9.66 6.88
N SER A 82 19.76 8.78 6.35
CA SER A 82 20.41 9.00 5.06
C SER A 82 19.39 8.97 3.91
N PHE A 83 19.53 9.86 2.94
CA PHE A 83 18.71 9.87 1.73
C PHE A 83 19.15 8.75 0.77
N LEU A 84 18.19 8.01 0.23
CA LEU A 84 18.44 6.86 -0.67
C LEU A 84 18.18 7.21 -2.14
N GLY A 85 16.98 7.69 -2.47
CA GLY A 85 16.69 8.20 -3.82
C GLY A 85 16.48 7.13 -4.89
N ASP A 86 16.16 5.89 -4.51
CA ASP A 86 15.96 4.76 -5.44
C ASP A 86 14.55 4.16 -5.33
N ILE A 87 14.27 3.14 -6.15
CA ILE A 87 13.00 2.40 -6.12
C ILE A 87 13.17 1.17 -5.22
N SER A 88 12.17 0.87 -4.41
CA SER A 88 12.17 -0.31 -3.56
C SER A 88 12.22 -1.60 -4.37
N GLU A 89 12.80 -2.64 -3.76
CA GLU A 89 12.52 -4.01 -4.17
C GLU A 89 11.00 -4.25 -4.15
N PRO A 90 10.47 -5.11 -5.04
CA PRO A 90 9.05 -5.40 -5.10
C PRO A 90 8.60 -6.17 -3.86
N LEU A 91 7.68 -5.60 -3.10
CA LEU A 91 7.12 -6.22 -1.89
C LEU A 91 5.78 -6.90 -2.26
N PRO A 92 5.63 -8.23 -2.11
CA PRO A 92 4.38 -8.90 -2.43
C PRO A 92 3.20 -8.32 -1.65
N ILE A 93 2.02 -8.31 -2.27
CA ILE A 93 0.78 -7.83 -1.67
C ILE A 93 -0.22 -8.97 -1.62
N THR A 94 -0.91 -9.08 -0.48
CA THR A 94 -2.09 -9.93 -0.34
C THR A 94 -3.30 -9.11 0.07
N VAL A 95 -4.47 -9.73 -0.07
CA VAL A 95 -5.75 -9.20 0.41
C VAL A 95 -6.24 -10.13 1.52
N ASP A 96 -6.61 -9.60 2.68
CA ASP A 96 -7.21 -10.39 3.77
C ASP A 96 -8.70 -10.70 3.52
N GLU A 97 -9.32 -11.44 4.44
CA GLU A 97 -10.72 -11.87 4.34
C GLU A 97 -11.70 -10.68 4.32
N GLU A 98 -11.33 -9.56 4.93
CA GLU A 98 -12.11 -8.32 4.94
C GLU A 98 -11.90 -7.47 3.66
N GLY A 99 -10.93 -7.83 2.82
CA GLY A 99 -10.60 -7.10 1.59
C GLY A 99 -9.56 -6.00 1.79
N ASN A 100 -8.74 -6.09 2.82
CA ASN A 100 -7.72 -5.12 3.15
C ASN A 100 -6.40 -5.50 2.48
N LEU A 101 -5.68 -4.50 1.96
CA LEU A 101 -4.36 -4.70 1.39
C LEU A 101 -3.32 -4.86 2.50
N ILE A 102 -2.47 -5.88 2.36
CA ILE A 102 -1.35 -6.18 3.27
C ILE A 102 -0.06 -6.28 2.46
N VAL A 103 0.93 -5.46 2.81
CA VAL A 103 2.31 -5.56 2.32
C VAL A 103 3.02 -6.69 3.06
N LEU A 104 3.51 -7.68 2.32
CA LEU A 104 4.29 -8.78 2.86
C LEU A 104 5.76 -8.35 2.89
N GLU A 105 6.21 -7.82 4.02
CA GLU A 105 7.65 -7.60 4.24
C GLU A 105 8.36 -8.97 4.24
N PRO A 106 9.55 -9.08 3.62
CA PRO A 106 10.38 -10.26 3.78
C PRO A 106 10.57 -10.49 5.28
N ALA A 107 10.42 -11.75 5.73
CA ALA A 107 10.80 -12.09 7.09
C ALA A 107 12.25 -11.61 7.28
N MET A 108 12.46 -10.66 8.19
CA MET A 108 13.79 -10.17 8.54
C MET A 108 14.57 -11.36 9.07
N VAL A 109 15.39 -11.98 8.21
CA VAL A 109 16.34 -13.00 8.64
C VAL A 109 17.44 -12.23 9.37
N HIS A 110 17.33 -12.20 10.70
CA HIS A 110 18.40 -11.77 11.60
C HIS A 110 19.46 -12.85 11.73
#